data_AF-A0A0F9F7R3-F1
#
_entry.id   AF-A0A0F9F7R3-F1
#
_cell.length_a   1.000
_cell.length_b   1.000
_cell.length_c   1.000
_cell.angle_alpha   90.00
_cell.angle_beta   90.00
_cell.angle_gamma   90.00
#
_symmetry.space_group_name_H-M   'P 1'
#
loop_
_entity.id
_entity.type
_entity.pdbx_description
1 polymer ?
#
loop_
_entity_poly.entity_id
_entity_poly.type
_entity_poly.pdbx_seq_one_letter_code
_entity_poly.pdbx_strand_id
1 'polypeptide(L)'
;MSSFMVEDKTINTIVAGIKRGALNGPGTTYPGFDQSYLNSLDIPNIDNDYLAKIGGYLFVMNIEAINQRYGEGEAEKFRSLDYKYKSVPAPNTINLYKAIKCLMDQCMEGDVPESTIYKTLEEFSRDIAEHIVHRLPAYEDSIAWA
;
A
#
# COMPACT_ATOMS: atom_id res chain seq x y z
N MET A 1 -12.75 -14.75 -5.84
CA MET A 1 -12.65 -13.39 -6.39
C MET A 1 -12.02 -13.49 -7.77
N SER A 2 -12.36 -12.59 -8.72
CA SER A 2 -11.63 -12.52 -9.99
C SER A 2 -10.31 -11.80 -9.75
N SER A 3 -9.21 -12.38 -10.22
CA SER A 3 -7.90 -11.73 -10.16
C SER A 3 -7.76 -10.72 -11.29
N PHE A 4 -7.03 -9.62 -11.06
CA PHE A 4 -6.68 -8.65 -12.09
C PHE A 4 -5.41 -7.88 -11.72
N MET A 5 -4.72 -7.35 -12.73
CA MET A 5 -3.63 -6.38 -12.51
C MET A 5 -4.23 -5.05 -12.06
N VAL A 6 -3.77 -4.53 -10.92
CA VAL A 6 -4.25 -3.24 -10.42
C VAL A 6 -3.82 -2.10 -11.34
N GLU A 7 -4.67 -1.07 -11.43
CA GLU A 7 -4.35 0.14 -12.19
C GLU A 7 -3.27 0.98 -11.48
N ASP A 8 -2.54 1.78 -12.26
CA ASP A 8 -1.56 2.74 -11.73
C ASP A 8 -2.19 3.67 -10.69
N LYS A 9 -3.47 4.01 -10.86
CA LYS A 9 -4.21 4.85 -9.91
C LYS A 9 -4.25 4.24 -8.51
N THR A 10 -4.43 2.92 -8.39
CA THR A 10 -4.44 2.23 -7.10
C THR A 10 -3.07 2.34 -6.42
N ILE A 11 -2.00 2.05 -7.16
CA ILE A 11 -0.63 2.11 -6.64
C ILE A 11 -0.24 3.56 -6.29
N ASN A 12 -0.51 4.52 -7.17
CA ASN A 12 -0.24 5.94 -6.91
C ASN A 12 -1.00 6.47 -5.69
N THR A 13 -2.22 5.96 -5.43
CA THR A 13 -2.99 6.28 -4.21
C THR A 13 -2.27 5.79 -2.95
N ILE A 14 -1.73 4.57 -2.97
CA ILE A 14 -0.94 4.02 -1.86
C ILE A 14 0.32 4.85 -1.62
N VAL A 15 1.08 5.13 -2.70
CA VAL A 15 2.32 5.92 -2.66
C VAL A 15 2.06 7.33 -2.11
N ALA A 16 0.95 7.98 -2.48
CA ALA A 16 0.57 9.28 -1.93
C ALA A 16 0.21 9.21 -0.43
N GLY A 17 -0.37 8.10 0.03
CA GLY A 17 -0.60 7.82 1.45
C GLY A 17 0.71 7.67 2.23
N ILE A 18 1.66 6.91 1.70
CA ILE A 18 3.00 6.71 2.28
C ILE A 18 3.72 8.06 2.39
N LYS A 19 3.74 8.85 1.31
CA LYS A 19 4.29 10.21 1.30
C LYS A 19 3.70 11.07 2.43
N ARG A 20 2.38 11.03 2.61
CA ARG A 20 1.69 11.79 3.65
C ARG A 20 2.14 11.35 5.04
N GLY A 21 2.17 10.04 5.32
CA GLY A 21 2.63 9.52 6.61
C GLY A 21 4.06 9.94 6.92
N ALA A 22 4.95 9.83 5.93
CA ALA A 22 6.37 10.14 6.12
C ALA A 22 6.66 11.65 6.29
N LEU A 23 5.89 12.54 5.63
CA LEU A 23 6.05 14.00 5.77
C LEU A 23 5.47 14.57 7.07
N ASN A 24 4.55 13.87 7.72
CA ASN A 24 3.86 14.42 8.88
C ASN A 24 4.69 14.31 10.19
N GLY A 25 5.72 13.46 10.24
CA GLY A 25 6.65 13.36 11.38
C GLY A 25 6.02 12.83 12.69
N PRO A 26 6.84 12.66 13.76
CA PRO A 26 6.39 12.16 15.05
C PRO A 26 5.37 13.10 15.69
N GLY A 27 4.25 12.57 16.20
CA GLY A 27 3.21 13.34 16.90
C GLY A 27 2.02 13.77 16.04
N THR A 28 1.97 13.36 14.77
CA THR A 28 0.76 13.53 13.95
C THR A 28 -0.16 12.34 14.07
N THR A 29 -1.46 12.60 13.91
CA THR A 29 -2.49 11.55 13.99
C THR A 29 -2.57 10.69 12.74
N TYR A 30 -1.69 10.83 11.74
CA TYR A 30 -1.79 10.03 10.51
C TYR A 30 -0.80 8.86 10.57
N PRO A 31 -1.24 7.61 10.33
CA PRO A 31 -0.34 6.46 10.34
C PRO A 31 0.84 6.62 9.38
N GLY A 32 2.04 6.36 9.90
CA GLY A 32 3.25 6.30 9.10
C GLY A 32 3.37 4.94 8.41
N PHE A 33 4.07 4.89 7.28
CA PHE A 33 4.53 3.62 6.70
C PHE A 33 5.87 3.27 7.35
N ASP A 34 6.09 2.02 7.78
CA ASP A 34 7.38 1.65 8.38
C ASP A 34 8.50 1.86 7.35
N GLN A 35 9.38 2.80 7.71
CA GLN A 35 10.49 3.24 6.90
C GLN A 35 11.65 2.24 6.94
N SER A 36 11.66 1.28 7.88
CA SER A 36 12.75 0.32 8.08
C SER A 36 13.04 -0.53 6.83
N TYR A 37 11.98 -1.07 6.19
CA TYR A 37 12.10 -1.78 4.92
C TYR A 37 12.62 -0.87 3.82
N LEU A 38 12.13 0.37 3.73
CA LEU A 38 12.52 1.28 2.67
C LEU A 38 13.95 1.82 2.83
N ASN A 39 14.42 1.96 4.08
CA ASN A 39 15.81 2.26 4.41
C ASN A 39 16.74 1.10 4.03
N SER A 40 16.25 -0.15 4.10
CA SER A 40 17.00 -1.32 3.62
C SER A 40 17.22 -1.33 2.10
N LEU A 41 16.46 -0.53 1.35
CA LEU A 41 16.57 -0.37 -0.09
C LEU A 41 17.54 0.75 -0.52
N ASP A 42 18.31 1.30 0.43
CA ASP A 42 19.32 2.34 0.22
C ASP A 42 18.78 3.61 -0.47
N ILE A 43 17.61 4.09 -0.05
CA ILE A 43 17.01 5.31 -0.62
C ILE A 43 17.05 6.46 0.41
N PRO A 44 17.92 7.47 0.21
CA PRO A 44 18.31 8.39 1.28
C PRO A 44 17.32 9.52 1.55
N ASN A 45 16.37 9.81 0.65
CA ASN A 45 15.42 10.91 0.77
C ASN A 45 14.06 10.58 0.15
N ILE A 46 12.99 11.12 0.74
CA ILE A 46 11.62 11.00 0.20
C ILE A 46 11.43 12.05 -0.91
N ASP A 47 11.88 11.72 -2.11
CA ASP A 47 11.66 12.50 -3.33
C ASP A 47 10.78 11.76 -4.35
N ASN A 48 10.62 12.32 -5.54
CA ASN A 48 9.81 11.67 -6.58
C ASN A 48 10.43 10.37 -7.12
N ASP A 49 11.75 10.23 -7.10
CA ASP A 49 12.42 9.00 -7.55
C ASP A 49 12.18 7.88 -6.53
N TYR A 50 12.30 8.20 -5.24
CA TYR A 50 11.95 7.31 -4.15
C TYR A 50 10.50 6.82 -4.22
N LEU A 51 9.56 7.76 -4.40
CA LEU A 51 8.13 7.43 -4.51
C LEU A 51 7.84 6.59 -5.76
N ALA A 52 8.55 6.85 -6.87
CA ALA A 52 8.44 6.03 -8.06
C ALA A 52 8.95 4.60 -7.84
N LYS A 53 10.07 4.44 -7.11
CA LYS A 53 10.61 3.13 -6.73
C LYS A 53 9.65 2.33 -5.85
N ILE A 54 9.06 2.94 -4.82
CA ILE A 54 8.02 2.28 -4.00
C ILE A 54 6.88 1.80 -4.87
N GLY A 55 6.36 2.67 -5.74
CA GLY A 55 5.31 2.29 -6.66
C GLY A 55 5.70 1.14 -7.59
N GLY A 56 6.95 1.13 -8.06
CA GLY A 56 7.52 0.04 -8.85
C GLY A 56 7.53 -1.28 -8.10
N TYR A 57 7.97 -1.30 -6.83
CA TYR A 57 7.96 -2.51 -6.01
C TYR A 57 6.55 -3.04 -5.77
N LEU A 58 5.59 -2.16 -5.47
CA LEU A 58 4.18 -2.53 -5.32
C LEU A 58 3.61 -3.11 -6.63
N PHE A 59 4.03 -2.58 -7.78
CA PHE A 59 3.61 -3.08 -9.09
C PHE A 59 4.21 -4.46 -9.39
N VAL A 60 5.51 -4.63 -9.15
CA VAL A 60 6.21 -5.93 -9.33
C VAL A 60 5.59 -7.00 -8.43
N MET A 61 5.27 -6.68 -7.17
CA MET A 61 4.57 -7.59 -6.27
C MET A 61 3.23 -8.08 -6.86
N ASN A 62 2.48 -7.21 -7.56
CA ASN A 62 1.23 -7.61 -8.22
C ASN A 62 1.47 -8.48 -9.47
N ILE A 63 2.52 -8.19 -10.25
CA ILE A 63 2.95 -9.03 -11.37
C ILE A 63 3.30 -10.43 -10.87
N GLU A 64 4.11 -10.53 -9.83
CA GLU A 64 4.54 -11.79 -9.23
C GLU A 64 3.33 -12.61 -8.76
N ALA A 65 2.38 -11.97 -8.08
CA ALA A 65 1.16 -12.64 -7.63
C ALA A 65 0.36 -13.27 -8.78
N ILE A 66 0.20 -12.54 -9.88
CA ILE A 66 -0.54 -13.04 -11.05
C ILE A 66 0.24 -14.15 -11.76
N ASN A 67 1.56 -13.98 -11.92
CA ASN A 67 2.38 -14.98 -12.56
C ASN A 67 2.45 -16.28 -11.75
N GLN A 68 2.46 -16.21 -10.41
CA GLN A 68 2.38 -17.39 -9.56
C GLN A 68 1.02 -18.09 -9.65
N ARG A 69 -0.07 -17.32 -9.76
CA ARG A 69 -1.43 -17.87 -9.82
C ARG A 69 -1.77 -18.50 -11.17
N TYR A 70 -1.33 -17.91 -12.27
CA TYR A 70 -1.78 -18.28 -13.61
C TYR A 70 -0.66 -18.83 -14.53
N GLY A 71 0.60 -18.59 -14.19
CA GLY A 71 1.76 -18.95 -15.01
C GLY A 71 2.62 -17.75 -15.39
N GLU A 72 3.88 -18.01 -15.73
CA GLU A 72 4.84 -16.97 -16.11
C GLU A 72 4.38 -16.19 -17.35
N GLY A 73 4.41 -14.86 -17.27
CA GLY A 73 3.99 -13.95 -18.35
C GLY A 73 2.49 -13.65 -18.40
N GLU A 74 1.66 -14.28 -17.57
CA GLU A 74 0.20 -14.04 -17.59
C GLU A 74 -0.17 -12.61 -17.17
N ALA A 75 0.65 -11.94 -16.36
CA ALA A 75 0.43 -10.55 -15.97
C ALA A 75 0.28 -9.60 -17.17
N GLU A 76 1.04 -9.81 -18.26
CA GLU A 76 0.99 -8.99 -19.47
C GLU A 76 -0.37 -9.04 -20.18
N LYS A 77 -1.14 -10.12 -19.97
CA LYS A 77 -2.46 -10.29 -20.61
C LYS A 77 -3.53 -9.40 -19.99
N PHE A 78 -3.33 -8.92 -18.77
CA PHE A 78 -4.28 -8.02 -18.10
C PHE A 78 -4.05 -6.55 -18.49
N ARG A 79 -2.79 -6.14 -18.64
CA ARG A 79 -2.38 -4.80 -19.11
C ARG A 79 -0.88 -4.78 -19.42
N SER A 80 -0.43 -3.74 -20.13
CA SER A 80 0.99 -3.42 -20.29
C SER A 80 1.69 -3.30 -18.92
N LEU A 81 2.89 -3.87 -18.83
CA LEU A 81 3.74 -3.85 -17.62
C LEU A 81 4.58 -2.57 -17.53
N ASP A 82 3.92 -1.42 -17.69
CA ASP A 82 4.56 -0.13 -17.91
C ASP A 82 4.23 0.91 -16.84
N TYR A 83 4.04 0.47 -15.58
CA TYR A 83 3.66 1.33 -14.44
C TYR A 83 4.37 2.70 -14.46
N LYS A 84 3.56 3.76 -14.40
CA LYS A 84 4.05 5.14 -14.30
C LYS A 84 3.63 5.76 -12.98
N TYR A 85 4.63 6.13 -12.19
CA TYR A 85 4.40 6.99 -11.04
C TYR A 85 3.84 8.33 -11.49
N LYS A 86 2.75 8.73 -10.85
CA LYS A 86 2.13 10.06 -10.99
C LYS A 86 1.82 10.57 -9.60
N SER A 87 2.33 11.76 -9.28
CA SER A 87 1.96 12.44 -8.06
C SER A 87 0.45 12.73 -8.09
N VAL A 88 -0.28 12.18 -7.14
CA VAL A 88 -1.73 12.40 -6.96
C VAL A 88 -2.00 13.09 -5.62
N PRO A 89 -3.15 13.77 -5.46
CA PRO A 89 -3.55 14.31 -4.16
C PRO A 89 -3.58 13.23 -3.08
N ALA A 90 -3.20 13.59 -1.86
CA ALA A 90 -3.20 12.64 -0.74
C ALA A 90 -4.63 12.13 -0.47
N PRO A 91 -4.85 10.80 -0.45
CA PRO A 91 -6.18 10.25 -0.22
C PRO A 91 -6.65 10.49 1.22
N ASN A 92 -7.97 10.46 1.41
CA ASN A 92 -8.52 10.23 2.75
C ASN A 92 -8.21 8.79 3.20
N THR A 93 -8.27 8.55 4.51
CA THR A 93 -7.79 7.29 5.09
C THR A 93 -8.58 6.07 4.62
N ILE A 94 -9.90 6.23 4.37
CA ILE A 94 -10.76 5.17 3.83
C ILE A 94 -10.36 4.79 2.41
N ASN A 95 -10.12 5.78 1.54
CA ASN A 95 -9.69 5.55 0.16
C ASN A 95 -8.30 4.91 0.10
N LEU A 96 -7.40 5.32 1.00
CA LEU A 96 -6.09 4.67 1.16
C LEU A 96 -6.25 3.20 1.59
N TYR A 97 -7.03 2.94 2.63
CA TYR A 97 -7.29 1.57 3.11
C TYR A 97 -7.85 0.67 2.01
N LYS A 98 -8.84 1.18 1.25
CA LYS A 98 -9.41 0.46 0.10
C LYS A 98 -8.38 0.17 -0.99
N ALA A 99 -7.51 1.13 -1.30
CA ALA A 99 -6.45 0.93 -2.29
C ALA A 99 -5.45 -0.14 -1.84
N ILE A 100 -5.02 -0.09 -0.57
CA ILE A 100 -4.14 -1.10 0.03
C ILE A 100 -4.78 -2.48 -0.03
N LYS A 101 -6.02 -2.61 0.47
CA LYS A 101 -6.76 -3.87 0.47
C LYS A 101 -6.95 -4.43 -0.94
N CYS A 102 -7.30 -3.59 -1.92
CA CYS A 102 -7.40 -3.98 -3.31
C CYS A 102 -6.12 -4.65 -3.83
N LEU A 103 -4.96 -4.03 -3.58
CA LEU A 103 -3.67 -4.61 -3.97
C LEU A 103 -3.36 -5.90 -3.20
N MET A 104 -3.51 -5.88 -1.87
CA MET A 104 -3.19 -7.03 -1.02
C MET A 104 -4.04 -8.26 -1.34
N ASP A 105 -5.33 -8.08 -1.64
CA ASP A 105 -6.22 -9.18 -1.98
C ASP A 105 -5.83 -9.83 -3.32
N GLN A 106 -5.19 -9.09 -4.24
CA GLN A 106 -4.59 -9.69 -5.44
C GLN A 106 -3.33 -10.50 -5.11
N CYS A 107 -2.59 -10.06 -4.10
CA CYS A 107 -1.27 -10.58 -3.72
C CYS A 107 -1.29 -11.63 -2.60
N MET A 108 -2.46 -12.12 -2.17
CA MET A 108 -2.60 -12.97 -0.98
C MET A 108 -2.35 -14.47 -1.20
N GLU A 109 -1.95 -14.91 -2.39
CA GLU A 109 -1.72 -16.32 -2.72
C GLU A 109 -0.27 -16.55 -3.17
N GLY A 110 0.14 -17.82 -3.17
CA GLY A 110 1.51 -18.21 -3.49
C GLY A 110 2.50 -17.77 -2.42
N ASP A 111 3.69 -17.37 -2.84
CA ASP A 111 4.80 -16.97 -1.99
C ASP A 111 4.86 -15.44 -1.77
N VAL A 112 4.03 -14.66 -2.48
CA VAL A 112 4.00 -13.19 -2.34
C VAL A 112 3.72 -12.71 -0.91
N PRO A 113 2.83 -13.34 -0.12
CA PRO A 113 2.61 -12.98 1.28
C PRO A 113 3.86 -13.09 2.16
N GLU A 114 4.84 -13.91 1.76
CA GLU A 114 6.09 -14.07 2.50
C GLU A 114 7.10 -12.95 2.25
N SER A 115 6.90 -12.17 1.17
CA SER A 115 7.77 -11.05 0.82
C SER A 115 7.73 -9.93 1.85
N THR A 116 8.87 -9.26 2.06
CA THR A 116 8.96 -8.16 3.01
C THR A 116 8.04 -7.00 2.65
N ILE A 117 7.94 -6.64 1.36
CA ILE A 117 7.05 -5.56 0.90
C ILE A 117 5.58 -5.84 1.22
N TYR A 118 5.12 -7.10 1.10
CA TYR A 118 3.75 -7.47 1.45
C TYR A 118 3.51 -7.31 2.95
N LYS A 119 4.44 -7.80 3.78
CA LYS A 119 4.34 -7.72 5.25
C LYS A 119 4.35 -6.27 5.75
N THR A 120 5.21 -5.42 5.18
CA THR A 120 5.21 -3.98 5.49
C THR A 120 3.91 -3.29 5.05
N LEU A 121 3.35 -3.68 3.90
CA LEU A 121 2.06 -3.17 3.45
C LEU A 121 0.90 -3.64 4.33
N GLU A 122 0.97 -4.87 4.85
CA GLU A 122 0.01 -5.42 5.83
C GLU A 122 0.04 -4.63 7.13
N GLU A 123 1.23 -4.38 7.69
CA GLU A 123 1.41 -3.54 8.87
C GLU A 123 0.81 -2.16 8.66
N PHE A 124 1.14 -1.52 7.54
CA PHE A 124 0.55 -0.23 7.22
C PHE A 124 -0.97 -0.29 7.07
N SER A 125 -1.51 -1.38 6.51
CA SER A 125 -2.96 -1.59 6.42
C SER A 125 -3.61 -1.67 7.80
N ARG A 126 -2.96 -2.35 8.76
CA ARG A 126 -3.43 -2.44 10.15
C ARG A 126 -3.45 -1.07 10.81
N ASP A 127 -2.36 -0.30 10.72
CA ASP A 127 -2.30 1.03 11.34
C ASP A 127 -3.35 1.98 10.75
N ILE A 128 -3.58 1.90 9.44
CA ILE A 128 -4.64 2.65 8.77
C ILE A 128 -6.03 2.22 9.23
N ALA A 129 -6.26 0.92 9.43
CA ALA A 129 -7.53 0.40 9.93
C ALA A 129 -7.80 0.87 11.37
N GLU A 130 -6.81 0.73 12.26
CA GLU A 130 -6.89 1.19 13.65
C GLU A 130 -7.19 2.70 13.72
N HIS A 131 -6.51 3.47 12.89
CA HIS A 131 -6.75 4.90 12.76
C HIS A 131 -8.16 5.26 12.31
N ILE A 132 -8.73 4.49 11.38
CA ILE A 132 -10.13 4.65 10.97
C ILE A 132 -11.06 4.34 12.14
N VAL A 133 -10.84 3.21 12.82
CA VAL A 133 -11.65 2.76 13.95
C VAL A 133 -11.64 3.79 15.08
N HIS A 134 -10.47 4.31 15.47
CA HIS A 134 -10.31 5.33 16.51
C HIS A 134 -11.06 6.64 16.22
N ARG A 135 -11.45 6.89 14.97
CA ARG A 135 -12.18 8.10 14.55
C ARG A 135 -13.66 7.86 14.30
N LEU A 136 -14.15 6.64 14.50
CA LEU A 136 -15.58 6.37 14.43
C LEU A 136 -16.26 6.96 15.67
N PRO A 137 -17.40 7.65 15.55
CA PRO A 137 -18.15 8.12 16.72
C PRO A 137 -18.48 6.98 17.70
N ALA A 138 -18.83 5.81 17.15
CA ALA A 138 -19.09 4.61 17.94
C ALA A 138 -17.88 4.13 18.76
N TYR A 139 -16.65 4.45 18.37
CA TYR A 139 -15.46 4.13 19.16
C TYR A 139 -15.35 5.03 20.39
N GLU A 140 -15.60 6.33 20.26
CA GLU A 140 -15.64 7.27 21.39
C GLU A 140 -16.77 6.93 22.37
N ASP A 141 -17.93 6.51 21.85
CA ASP A 141 -19.09 6.14 22.66
C ASP A 141 -18.97 4.75 23.32
N SER A 142 -17.97 3.93 22.92
CA SER A 142 -17.93 2.50 23.26
C SER A 142 -17.54 2.18 24.71
N ILE A 143 -16.97 3.12 25.47
CA ILE A 143 -16.60 2.87 26.88
C ILE A 143 -16.78 4.11 27.77
N ALA A 144 -17.91 4.18 28.47
CA ALA A 144 -17.98 4.86 29.76
C ALA A 144 -17.47 3.87 30.83
N TRP A 145 -16.24 4.05 31.30
CA TRP A 145 -15.76 3.33 32.48
C TRP A 145 -16.57 3.82 33.69
N ALA A 146 -17.58 3.05 34.09
CA ALA A 146 -18.31 3.21 35.35
C ALA A 146 -17.65 2.40 36.47
#